data_AF-A0A6G0VI74-F1
#
_entry.id   AF-A0A6G0VI74-F1
#
_cell.length_a   1.000
_cell.length_b   1.000
_cell.length_c   1.000
_cell.angle_alpha   90.00
_cell.angle_beta   90.00
_cell.angle_gamma   90.00
#
_symmetry.space_group_name_H-M   'P 1'
#
loop_
_entity.id
_entity.type
_entity.pdbx_description
1 polymer ?
#
loop_
_entity_poly.entity_id
_entity_poly.type
_entity_poly.pdbx_seq_one_letter_code
_entity_poly.pdbx_strand_id
1 'polypeptide(L)'
;MKKAIIDEFGAKKHLPCVAHTINLVVEKAIDKTQEISKTGVKSGGVPVLLFKVREIVKYFKKSTKACDLLRNSQRVEGKKDGQFLKPVLDVRTRWNSSFYMIERFILLASHFSQVLLTESGKTKDIPDMVTSSELRCIEDICSLLRPIEQLTRELSTEKFVMSSKVMPIIFCTRNEIVKQDPTYAIAKHLKVKIIEELDYRFESLDQSTIQSICTILDPRFKDMHFKNPLSNSKAQDKFVQMMDKDTNFYDQIICSTETNVAVRESKNYDLWGLHRTLEQEHKNKRTHMTTSREELKNYLHQSVIGLNE
;
A
#
# COMPACT_ATOMS: atom_id res chain seq x y z
N MET A 1 -10.60 -2.23 19.51
CA MET A 1 -9.81 -3.28 18.85
C MET A 1 -8.32 -3.21 19.21
N LYS A 2 -7.58 -2.12 18.91
CA LYS A 2 -6.15 -1.98 19.29
C LYS A 2 -5.87 -2.30 20.77
N LYS A 3 -6.62 -1.71 21.70
CA LYS A 3 -6.48 -1.95 23.15
C LYS A 3 -6.61 -3.44 23.50
N ALA A 4 -7.70 -4.09 23.06
CA ALA A 4 -7.93 -5.51 23.29
C ALA A 4 -6.79 -6.41 22.74
N ILE A 5 -6.25 -6.13 21.55
CA ILE A 5 -5.14 -6.92 20.99
C ILE A 5 -3.85 -6.71 21.80
N ILE A 6 -3.60 -5.48 22.26
CA ILE A 6 -2.41 -5.19 23.08
C ILE A 6 -2.53 -5.86 24.44
N ASP A 7 -3.72 -5.83 25.05
CA ASP A 7 -3.98 -6.41 26.37
C ASP A 7 -3.85 -7.95 26.31
N GLU A 8 -4.30 -8.59 25.22
CA GLU A 8 -4.30 -10.05 25.08
C GLU A 8 -3.00 -10.63 24.49
N PHE A 9 -2.44 -9.99 23.45
CA PHE A 9 -1.31 -10.54 22.67
C PHE A 9 -0.01 -9.72 22.81
N GLY A 10 -0.07 -8.59 23.50
CA GLY A 10 1.05 -7.67 23.68
C GLY A 10 1.26 -6.72 22.50
N ALA A 11 1.81 -5.53 22.80
CA ALA A 11 2.02 -4.47 21.83
C ALA A 11 2.87 -4.87 20.61
N LYS A 12 3.81 -5.82 20.79
CA LYS A 12 4.71 -6.30 19.73
C LYS A 12 4.03 -7.19 18.68
N LYS A 13 2.85 -7.74 18.99
CA LYS A 13 2.08 -8.61 18.07
C LYS A 13 0.94 -7.88 17.35
N HIS A 14 0.68 -6.62 17.69
CA HIS A 14 -0.34 -5.83 17.02
C HIS A 14 0.17 -5.27 15.69
N LEU A 15 -0.40 -5.74 14.58
CA LEU A 15 -0.16 -5.18 13.25
C LEU A 15 -1.17 -4.05 12.95
N PRO A 16 -0.71 -2.80 12.76
CA PRO A 16 -1.62 -1.72 12.36
C PRO A 16 -2.14 -1.93 10.94
N CYS A 17 -3.38 -1.51 10.69
CA CYS A 17 -3.97 -1.57 9.36
C CYS A 17 -3.24 -0.62 8.40
N VAL A 18 -2.55 -1.18 7.40
CA VAL A 18 -1.78 -0.42 6.40
C VAL A 18 -2.67 0.56 5.64
N ALA A 19 -3.87 0.14 5.22
CA ALA A 19 -4.80 1.03 4.52
C ALA A 19 -5.22 2.24 5.38
N HIS A 20 -5.42 2.03 6.68
CA HIS A 20 -5.69 3.13 7.61
C HIS A 20 -4.46 4.04 7.77
N THR A 21 -3.26 3.48 7.86
CA THR A 21 -2.02 4.25 7.92
C THR A 21 -1.81 5.10 6.67
N ILE A 22 -2.07 4.56 5.48
CA ILE A 22 -2.02 5.29 4.20
C ILE A 22 -3.05 6.41 4.13
N ASN A 23 -4.26 6.16 4.63
CA ASN A 23 -5.26 7.23 4.76
C ASN A 23 -4.71 8.40 5.59
N LEU A 24 -4.06 8.10 6.72
CA LEU A 24 -3.43 9.13 7.56
C LEU A 24 -2.25 9.82 6.87
N VAL A 25 -1.45 9.11 6.07
CA VAL A 25 -0.36 9.72 5.27
C VAL A 25 -0.93 10.85 4.42
N VAL A 26 -1.96 10.56 3.61
CA VAL A 26 -2.51 11.53 2.66
C VAL A 26 -3.19 12.68 3.39
N GLU A 27 -4.03 12.38 4.39
CA GLU A 27 -4.73 13.41 5.15
C GLU A 27 -3.76 14.36 5.85
N LYS A 28 -2.73 13.82 6.52
CA LYS A 28 -1.73 14.66 7.20
C LYS A 28 -0.82 15.39 6.23
N ALA A 29 -0.45 14.78 5.10
CA ALA A 29 0.34 15.46 4.09
C ALA A 29 -0.41 16.66 3.52
N ILE A 30 -1.69 16.50 3.16
CA ILE A 30 -2.55 17.58 2.66
C ILE A 30 -2.71 18.68 3.73
N ASP A 31 -3.02 18.31 4.98
CA ASP A 31 -3.18 19.24 6.11
C ASP A 31 -1.90 20.05 6.38
N LYS A 32 -0.74 19.40 6.28
CA LYS A 32 0.59 20.03 6.46
C LYS A 32 1.01 20.96 5.31
N THR A 33 0.29 20.98 4.19
CA THR A 33 0.55 21.98 3.13
C THR A 33 0.01 23.37 3.47
N GLN A 34 -0.83 23.47 4.51
CA GLN A 34 -1.41 24.73 4.95
C GLN A 34 -0.41 25.51 5.81
N GLU A 35 -0.42 26.82 5.65
CA GLU A 35 0.29 27.73 6.54
C GLU A 35 -0.54 27.91 7.81
N ILE A 36 0.14 27.92 8.96
CA ILE A 36 -0.49 28.14 10.27
C ILE A 36 -0.21 29.58 10.67
N SER A 37 -1.25 30.40 10.74
CA SER A 37 -1.12 31.77 11.24
C SER A 37 -0.70 31.79 12.71
N LYS A 38 -0.22 32.94 13.21
CA LYS A 38 0.08 33.15 14.63
C LYS A 38 -1.12 32.88 15.56
N THR A 39 -2.34 32.93 15.02
CA THR A 39 -3.60 32.67 15.73
C THR A 39 -4.08 31.22 15.59
N GLY A 40 -3.29 30.34 14.98
CA GLY A 40 -3.62 28.91 14.79
C GLY A 40 -4.58 28.64 13.63
N VAL A 41 -4.93 29.65 12.83
CA VAL A 41 -5.82 29.49 11.67
C VAL A 41 -5.00 28.94 10.51
N LYS A 42 -5.48 27.82 9.94
CA LYS A 42 -4.87 27.20 8.76
C LYS A 42 -5.39 27.85 7.49
N SER A 43 -4.48 28.28 6.61
CA SER A 43 -4.81 28.89 5.32
C SER A 43 -3.88 28.43 4.20
N GLY A 44 -4.33 28.52 2.96
CA GLY A 44 -3.52 28.16 1.80
C GLY A 44 -3.37 26.66 1.56
N GLY A 45 -2.38 26.31 0.75
CA GLY A 45 -2.03 24.93 0.42
C GLY A 45 -3.03 24.22 -0.49
N VAL A 46 -2.93 22.90 -0.50
CA VAL A 46 -3.80 22.00 -1.29
C VAL A 46 -5.28 22.17 -0.94
N PRO A 47 -5.69 22.32 0.34
CA PRO A 47 -7.11 22.44 0.71
C PRO A 47 -7.86 23.60 0.03
N VAL A 48 -7.19 24.71 -0.28
CA VAL A 48 -7.81 25.84 -1.00
C VAL A 48 -8.17 25.46 -2.43
N LEU A 49 -7.27 24.75 -3.14
CA LEU A 49 -7.54 24.27 -4.49
C LEU A 49 -8.66 23.23 -4.49
N LEU A 50 -8.64 22.30 -3.53
CA LEU A 50 -9.71 21.31 -3.36
C LEU A 50 -11.06 21.96 -3.08
N PHE A 51 -11.09 23.03 -2.28
CA PHE A 51 -12.31 23.78 -2.01
C PHE A 51 -12.87 24.39 -3.29
N LYS A 52 -12.05 25.08 -4.10
CA LYS A 52 -12.49 25.66 -5.38
C LYS A 52 -13.07 24.62 -6.33
N VAL A 53 -12.35 23.50 -6.52
CA VAL A 53 -12.82 22.37 -7.33
C VAL A 53 -14.16 21.85 -6.82
N ARG A 54 -14.29 21.69 -5.49
CA ARG A 54 -15.51 21.19 -4.86
C ARG A 54 -16.69 22.13 -5.08
N GLU A 55 -16.52 23.45 -4.97
CA GLU A 55 -17.62 24.40 -5.18
C GLU A 55 -18.13 24.38 -6.63
N ILE A 56 -17.22 24.29 -7.61
CA ILE A 56 -17.60 24.11 -9.02
C ILE A 56 -18.40 22.82 -9.20
N VAL A 57 -17.87 21.69 -8.73
CA VAL A 57 -18.54 20.38 -8.85
C VAL A 57 -19.91 20.39 -8.17
N LYS A 58 -20.04 21.02 -7.00
CA LYS A 58 -21.32 21.19 -6.29
C LYS A 58 -22.34 21.97 -7.12
N TYR A 59 -21.93 23.06 -7.76
CA TYR A 59 -22.80 23.86 -8.61
C TYR A 59 -23.41 23.01 -9.74
N PHE A 60 -22.58 22.27 -10.47
CA PHE A 60 -23.06 21.37 -11.53
C PHE A 60 -23.94 20.25 -10.96
N LYS A 61 -23.61 19.70 -9.79
CA LYS A 61 -24.42 18.67 -9.12
C LYS A 61 -25.81 19.17 -8.69
N LYS A 62 -25.95 20.45 -8.36
CA LYS A 62 -27.20 21.07 -7.89
C LYS A 62 -28.06 21.62 -9.04
N SER A 63 -27.43 22.18 -10.07
CA SER A 63 -28.11 22.85 -11.18
C SER A 63 -28.40 21.88 -12.33
N THR A 64 -29.67 21.57 -12.55
CA THR A 64 -30.14 20.77 -13.70
C THR A 64 -29.74 21.42 -15.01
N LYS A 65 -29.91 22.74 -15.11
CA LYS A 65 -29.51 23.54 -16.28
C LYS A 65 -28.01 23.44 -16.56
N ALA A 66 -27.15 23.56 -15.55
CA ALA A 66 -25.71 23.42 -15.74
C ALA A 66 -25.33 22.00 -16.17
N CYS A 67 -25.99 20.98 -15.61
CA CYS A 67 -25.85 19.59 -16.05
C CYS A 67 -26.26 19.38 -17.51
N ASP A 68 -27.35 20.01 -17.97
CA ASP A 68 -27.80 19.94 -19.36
C ASP A 68 -26.80 20.58 -20.32
N LEU A 69 -26.32 21.77 -19.97
CA LEU A 69 -25.28 22.47 -20.73
C LEU A 69 -23.98 21.66 -20.79
N LEU A 70 -23.58 21.01 -19.69
CA LEU A 70 -22.42 20.12 -19.64
C LEU A 70 -22.57 18.91 -20.57
N ARG A 71 -23.77 18.30 -20.62
CA ARG A 71 -24.06 17.20 -21.56
C ARG A 71 -24.01 17.69 -23.00
N ASN A 72 -24.57 18.85 -23.29
CA ASN A 72 -24.58 19.43 -24.62
C ASN A 72 -23.16 19.78 -25.10
N SER A 73 -22.32 20.37 -24.24
CA SER A 73 -20.91 20.66 -24.56
C SER A 73 -20.14 19.38 -24.92
N GLN A 74 -20.34 18.29 -24.18
CA GLN A 74 -19.75 16.99 -24.51
C GLN A 74 -20.30 16.38 -25.81
N ARG A 75 -21.57 16.60 -26.12
CA ARG A 75 -22.19 16.14 -27.38
C ARG A 75 -21.60 16.87 -28.58
N VAL A 76 -21.36 18.18 -28.46
CA VAL A 76 -20.72 18.98 -29.53
C VAL A 76 -19.30 18.49 -29.82
N GLU A 77 -18.60 17.98 -28.81
CA GLU A 77 -17.28 17.33 -28.95
C GLU A 77 -17.37 15.89 -29.53
N GLY A 78 -18.57 15.42 -29.89
CA GLY A 78 -18.76 14.12 -30.53
C GLY A 78 -18.94 12.93 -29.58
N LYS A 79 -19.08 13.14 -28.26
CA LYS A 79 -19.41 12.04 -27.34
C LYS A 79 -20.84 11.57 -27.57
N LYS A 80 -21.03 10.24 -27.63
CA LYS A 80 -22.35 9.62 -27.82
C LYS A 80 -23.16 9.69 -26.52
N ASP A 81 -24.49 9.67 -26.66
CA ASP A 81 -25.38 9.53 -25.51
C ASP A 81 -25.04 8.24 -24.74
N GLY A 82 -24.86 8.36 -23.41
CA GLY A 82 -24.36 7.28 -22.54
C GLY A 82 -22.86 7.35 -22.21
N GLN A 83 -22.06 8.08 -22.98
CA GLN A 83 -20.62 8.28 -22.74
C GLN A 83 -20.31 9.59 -21.99
N PHE A 84 -21.34 10.39 -21.68
CA PHE A 84 -21.15 11.66 -20.97
C PHE A 84 -20.59 11.44 -19.57
N LEU A 85 -19.47 12.10 -19.30
CA LEU A 85 -18.88 12.13 -17.98
C LEU A 85 -19.75 13.02 -17.08
N LYS A 86 -20.09 12.48 -15.89
CA LYS A 86 -20.80 13.21 -14.85
C LYS A 86 -19.81 13.76 -13.82
N PRO A 87 -20.08 14.92 -13.21
CA PRO A 87 -19.31 15.42 -12.07
C PRO A 87 -19.39 14.45 -10.88
N VAL A 88 -18.27 14.28 -10.17
CA VAL A 88 -18.16 13.42 -8.98
C VAL A 88 -17.83 14.31 -7.80
N LEU A 89 -18.70 14.33 -6.77
CA LEU A 89 -18.49 15.10 -5.55
C LEU A 89 -17.85 14.23 -4.47
N ASP A 90 -16.83 14.77 -3.81
CA ASP A 90 -16.09 14.08 -2.77
C ASP A 90 -16.84 13.99 -1.43
N VAL A 91 -16.50 12.95 -0.68
CA VAL A 91 -16.85 12.76 0.73
C VAL A 91 -15.70 13.29 1.57
N ARG A 92 -15.93 14.36 2.34
CA ARG A 92 -14.88 15.12 3.06
C ARG A 92 -13.97 14.26 3.94
N THR A 93 -14.47 13.13 4.43
CA THR A 93 -13.76 12.23 5.36
C THR A 93 -12.96 11.13 4.66
N ARG A 94 -12.90 11.10 3.32
CA ARG A 94 -12.21 10.06 2.56
C ARG A 94 -11.40 10.65 1.42
N TRP A 95 -10.09 10.73 1.58
CA TRP A 95 -9.19 11.32 0.59
C TRP A 95 -9.32 10.70 -0.81
N ASN A 96 -9.58 9.38 -0.92
CA ASN A 96 -9.81 8.69 -2.21
C ASN A 96 -10.92 9.37 -3.01
N SER A 97 -12.00 9.79 -2.34
CA SER A 97 -13.11 10.45 -3.02
C SER A 97 -12.75 11.86 -3.49
N SER A 98 -11.87 12.57 -2.77
CA SER A 98 -11.31 13.84 -3.21
C SER A 98 -10.39 13.65 -4.42
N PHE A 99 -9.58 12.59 -4.44
CA PHE A 99 -8.78 12.22 -5.61
C PHE A 99 -9.65 11.96 -6.85
N TYR A 100 -10.70 11.14 -6.75
CA TYR A 100 -11.61 10.87 -7.88
C TYR A 100 -12.37 12.12 -8.34
N MET A 101 -12.71 13.03 -7.42
CA MET A 101 -13.30 14.32 -7.78
C MET A 101 -12.31 15.16 -8.61
N ILE A 102 -11.05 15.26 -8.18
CA ILE A 102 -9.99 15.99 -8.90
C ILE A 102 -9.77 15.39 -10.28
N GLU A 103 -9.60 14.07 -10.36
CA GLU A 103 -9.38 13.37 -11.62
C GLU A 103 -10.54 13.61 -12.59
N ARG A 104 -11.78 13.49 -12.10
CA ARG A 104 -12.97 13.80 -12.91
C ARG A 104 -13.04 15.27 -13.31
N PHE A 105 -12.63 16.17 -12.43
CA PHE A 105 -12.64 17.60 -12.67
C PHE A 105 -11.67 17.98 -13.80
N ILE A 106 -10.45 17.44 -13.79
CA ILE A 106 -9.44 17.67 -14.85
C ILE A 106 -10.02 17.26 -16.21
N LEU A 107 -10.63 16.08 -16.32
CA LEU A 107 -11.25 15.59 -17.56
C LEU A 107 -12.42 16.45 -18.06
N LEU A 108 -13.08 17.18 -17.15
CA LEU A 108 -14.23 18.02 -17.46
C LEU A 108 -13.90 19.52 -17.49
N ALA A 109 -12.64 19.91 -17.26
CA ALA A 109 -12.27 21.30 -17.01
C ALA A 109 -12.63 22.24 -18.17
N SER A 110 -12.41 21.81 -19.41
CA SER A 110 -12.79 22.57 -20.61
C SER A 110 -14.29 22.81 -20.68
N HIS A 111 -15.09 21.76 -20.46
CA HIS A 111 -16.55 21.86 -20.46
C HIS A 111 -17.08 22.69 -19.29
N PHE A 112 -16.50 22.54 -18.09
CA PHE A 112 -16.85 23.38 -16.95
C PHE A 112 -16.59 24.84 -17.24
N SER A 113 -15.42 25.18 -17.78
CA SER A 113 -15.09 26.55 -18.18
C SER A 113 -16.12 27.11 -19.19
N GLN A 114 -16.44 26.38 -20.26
CA GLN A 114 -17.44 26.81 -21.25
C GLN A 114 -18.82 27.08 -20.64
N VAL A 115 -19.30 26.17 -19.78
CA VAL A 115 -20.63 26.31 -19.17
C VAL A 115 -20.65 27.45 -18.14
N LEU A 116 -19.61 27.58 -17.31
CA LEU A 116 -19.51 28.68 -16.35
C LEU A 116 -19.45 30.04 -17.06
N LEU A 117 -18.69 30.16 -18.15
CA LEU A 117 -18.66 31.37 -18.98
C LEU A 117 -20.03 31.67 -19.60
N THR A 118 -20.73 30.66 -20.10
CA THR A 118 -22.07 30.81 -20.69
C THR A 118 -23.10 31.31 -19.68
N GLU A 119 -22.98 30.88 -18.43
CA GLU A 119 -23.92 31.23 -17.35
C GLU A 119 -23.49 32.46 -16.55
N SER A 120 -22.23 32.91 -16.68
CA SER A 120 -21.69 34.06 -15.96
C SER A 120 -22.58 35.30 -16.11
N GLY A 121 -22.81 36.00 -14.99
CA GLY A 121 -23.65 37.19 -14.94
C GLY A 121 -25.16 36.96 -14.93
N LYS A 122 -25.65 35.71 -15.08
CA LYS A 122 -27.09 35.42 -15.03
C LYS A 122 -27.63 35.22 -13.61
N THR A 123 -26.81 34.72 -12.69
CA THR A 123 -27.17 34.48 -11.29
C THR A 123 -25.98 34.71 -10.36
N LYS A 124 -26.23 35.14 -9.12
CA LYS A 124 -25.17 35.45 -8.13
C LYS A 124 -24.43 34.22 -7.57
N ASP A 125 -24.99 33.02 -7.72
CA ASP A 125 -24.48 31.80 -7.05
C ASP A 125 -23.55 30.94 -7.93
N ILE A 126 -23.01 31.49 -9.02
CA ILE A 126 -22.14 30.75 -9.94
C ILE A 126 -20.69 30.84 -9.43
N PRO A 127 -20.02 29.71 -9.18
CA PRO A 127 -18.61 29.74 -8.76
C PRO A 127 -17.70 30.11 -9.93
N ASP A 128 -16.65 30.87 -9.62
CA ASP A 128 -15.59 31.14 -10.59
C ASP A 128 -14.82 29.87 -10.96
N MET A 129 -14.41 29.77 -12.22
CA MET A 129 -13.50 28.72 -12.66
C MET A 129 -12.13 28.89 -12.01
N VAL A 130 -11.43 27.78 -11.74
CA VAL A 130 -10.03 27.83 -11.33
C VAL A 130 -9.18 28.47 -12.43
N THR A 131 -8.12 29.19 -12.05
CA THR A 131 -7.23 29.78 -13.05
C THR A 131 -6.42 28.72 -13.79
N SER A 132 -5.83 29.07 -14.94
CA SER A 132 -5.00 28.13 -15.72
C SER A 132 -3.80 27.61 -14.93
N SER A 133 -3.20 28.44 -14.06
CA SER A 133 -2.10 28.01 -13.19
C SER A 133 -2.58 27.09 -12.06
N GLU A 134 -3.76 27.36 -11.50
CA GLU A 134 -4.38 26.49 -10.50
C GLU A 134 -4.75 25.13 -11.09
N LEU A 135 -5.31 25.08 -12.31
CA LEU A 135 -5.64 23.83 -12.98
C LEU A 135 -4.40 22.95 -13.19
N ARG A 136 -3.30 23.52 -13.68
CA ARG A 136 -2.03 22.80 -13.83
C ARG A 136 -1.44 22.36 -12.48
N CYS A 137 -1.58 23.17 -11.44
CA CYS A 137 -1.20 22.74 -10.08
C CYS A 137 -2.07 21.58 -9.58
N ILE A 138 -3.36 21.56 -9.91
CA ILE A 138 -4.28 20.46 -9.59
C ILE A 138 -3.89 19.17 -10.34
N GLU A 139 -3.44 19.28 -11.61
CA GLU A 139 -2.89 18.16 -12.39
C GLU A 139 -1.65 17.56 -11.72
N ASP A 140 -0.70 18.40 -11.28
CA ASP A 140 0.48 17.95 -10.51
C ASP A 140 0.07 17.23 -9.21
N ILE A 141 -0.88 17.80 -8.45
CA ILE A 141 -1.41 17.19 -7.22
C ILE A 141 -2.06 15.83 -7.53
N CYS A 142 -2.85 15.75 -8.61
CA CYS A 142 -3.47 14.50 -9.04
C CYS A 142 -2.42 13.44 -9.39
N SER A 143 -1.34 13.83 -10.09
CA SER A 143 -0.23 12.93 -10.41
C SER A 143 0.45 12.39 -9.15
N LEU A 144 0.71 13.24 -8.15
CA LEU A 144 1.36 12.84 -6.90
C LEU A 144 0.52 11.88 -6.07
N LEU A 145 -0.80 12.05 -6.07
CA LEU A 145 -1.72 11.19 -5.30
C LEU A 145 -2.01 9.85 -5.99
N ARG A 146 -1.83 9.75 -7.31
CA ARG A 146 -2.17 8.56 -8.11
C ARG A 146 -1.44 7.28 -7.66
N PRO A 147 -0.12 7.26 -7.41
CA PRO A 147 0.55 6.06 -6.87
C PRO A 147 -0.04 5.58 -5.53
N ILE A 148 -0.48 6.51 -4.68
CA ILE A 148 -1.06 6.19 -3.38
C ILE A 148 -2.48 5.61 -3.53
N GLU A 149 -3.24 6.09 -4.53
CA GLU A 149 -4.57 5.54 -4.82
C GLU A 149 -4.43 4.12 -5.36
N GLN A 150 -3.49 3.89 -6.28
CA GLN A 150 -3.20 2.56 -6.80
C GLN A 150 -2.79 1.60 -5.68
N LEU A 151 -1.88 2.02 -4.79
CA LEU A 151 -1.55 1.29 -3.57
C LEU A 151 -2.81 0.95 -2.78
N THR A 152 -3.67 1.93 -2.49
CA THR A 152 -4.87 1.72 -1.69
C THR A 152 -5.87 0.76 -2.34
N ARG A 153 -6.00 0.81 -3.67
CA ARG A 153 -6.81 -0.13 -4.44
C ARG A 153 -6.25 -1.54 -4.38
N GLU A 154 -4.93 -1.70 -4.48
CA GLU A 154 -4.25 -2.98 -4.33
C GLU A 154 -4.48 -3.56 -2.92
N LEU A 155 -4.30 -2.74 -1.87
CA LEU A 155 -4.60 -3.13 -0.48
C LEU A 155 -6.08 -3.52 -0.24
N SER A 156 -7.00 -3.03 -1.08
CA SER A 156 -8.45 -3.24 -0.92
C SER A 156 -9.00 -4.43 -1.71
N THR A 157 -8.26 -4.91 -2.72
CA THR A 157 -8.73 -5.94 -3.67
C THR A 157 -8.23 -7.34 -3.33
N GLU A 158 -7.16 -7.46 -2.55
CA GLU A 158 -6.59 -8.75 -2.20
C GLU A 158 -7.42 -9.48 -1.13
N LYS A 159 -7.74 -10.75 -1.42
CA LYS A 159 -8.49 -11.64 -0.53
C LYS A 159 -7.61 -12.33 0.52
N PHE A 160 -6.29 -12.26 0.41
CA PHE A 160 -5.33 -13.04 1.21
C PHE A 160 -4.12 -12.22 1.68
N VAL A 161 -3.34 -12.81 2.59
CA VAL A 161 -2.36 -12.21 3.51
C VAL A 161 -1.40 -11.23 2.83
N MET A 162 -1.76 -9.95 2.94
CA MET A 162 -1.02 -8.77 2.47
C MET A 162 0.37 -8.60 3.07
N SER A 163 0.66 -9.27 4.19
CA SER A 163 1.82 -8.95 5.02
C SER A 163 3.12 -9.00 4.25
N SER A 164 3.39 -9.99 3.41
CA SER A 164 4.65 -10.01 2.66
C SER A 164 4.81 -8.88 1.63
N LYS A 165 3.70 -8.35 1.11
CA LYS A 165 3.68 -7.29 0.08
C LYS A 165 3.81 -5.88 0.63
N VAL A 166 3.49 -5.66 1.91
CA VAL A 166 3.46 -4.30 2.50
C VAL A 166 4.80 -3.59 2.33
N MET A 167 5.92 -4.24 2.64
CA MET A 167 7.23 -3.59 2.51
C MET A 167 7.61 -3.29 1.05
N PRO A 168 7.51 -4.24 0.10
CA PRO A 168 7.69 -3.97 -1.33
C PRO A 168 6.80 -2.85 -1.86
N ILE A 169 5.49 -2.89 -1.61
CA ILE A 169 4.55 -1.96 -2.23
C ILE A 169 4.70 -0.53 -1.69
N ILE A 170 5.01 -0.37 -0.40
CA ILE A 170 5.31 0.93 0.20
C ILE A 170 6.62 1.49 -0.38
N PHE A 171 7.65 0.66 -0.52
CA PHE A 171 8.93 1.06 -1.13
C PHE A 171 8.74 1.51 -2.59
N CYS A 172 8.03 0.72 -3.40
CA CYS A 172 7.74 1.05 -4.79
C CYS A 172 6.90 2.34 -4.90
N THR A 173 5.84 2.48 -4.11
CA THR A 173 4.97 3.68 -4.10
C THR A 173 5.78 4.93 -3.77
N ARG A 174 6.64 4.87 -2.74
CA ARG A 174 7.52 5.98 -2.36
C ARG A 174 8.45 6.36 -3.51
N ASN A 175 9.07 5.39 -4.18
CA ASN A 175 9.98 5.64 -5.29
C ASN A 175 9.27 6.27 -6.49
N GLU A 176 8.05 5.84 -6.81
CA GLU A 176 7.24 6.47 -7.87
C GLU A 176 6.94 7.94 -7.56
N ILE A 177 6.63 8.28 -6.31
CA ILE A 177 6.41 9.68 -5.89
C ILE A 177 7.71 10.49 -5.96
N VAL A 178 8.85 9.91 -5.56
CA VAL A 178 10.16 10.58 -5.62
C VAL A 178 10.56 10.94 -7.04
N LYS A 179 10.27 10.07 -8.02
CA LYS A 179 10.58 10.30 -9.45
C LYS A 179 9.81 11.46 -10.08
N GLN A 180 8.63 11.81 -9.56
CA GLN A 180 7.82 12.89 -10.13
C GLN A 180 8.46 14.26 -9.87
N ASP A 181 8.48 15.14 -10.86
CA ASP A 181 8.98 16.52 -10.70
C ASP A 181 7.84 17.54 -10.92
N PRO A 182 7.03 17.82 -9.88
CA PRO A 182 5.92 18.77 -10.02
C PRO A 182 6.46 20.18 -10.26
N THR A 183 5.77 20.97 -11.07
CA THR A 183 6.18 22.33 -11.43
C THR A 183 5.83 23.32 -10.32
N TYR A 184 4.64 23.21 -9.74
CA TYR A 184 4.08 24.22 -8.84
C TYR A 184 4.54 24.06 -7.39
N ALA A 185 4.79 25.18 -6.69
CA ALA A 185 5.29 25.19 -5.33
C ALA A 185 4.39 24.43 -4.33
N ILE A 186 3.07 24.55 -4.46
CA ILE A 186 2.11 23.81 -3.62
C ILE A 186 2.25 22.30 -3.82
N ALA A 187 2.40 21.84 -5.07
CA ALA A 187 2.58 20.43 -5.39
C ALA A 187 3.97 19.92 -4.96
N LYS A 188 5.04 20.71 -5.11
CA LYS A 188 6.38 20.42 -4.56
C LYS A 188 6.32 20.24 -3.05
N HIS A 189 5.64 21.14 -2.35
CA HIS A 189 5.45 21.05 -0.91
C HIS A 189 4.65 19.79 -0.54
N LEU A 190 3.55 19.49 -1.25
CA LEU A 190 2.79 18.26 -1.04
C LEU A 190 3.66 17.01 -1.22
N LYS A 191 4.49 16.94 -2.27
CA LYS A 191 5.42 15.82 -2.51
C LYS A 191 6.32 15.60 -1.29
N VAL A 192 6.94 16.67 -0.78
CA VAL A 192 7.79 16.60 0.42
C VAL A 192 7.01 16.07 1.63
N LYS A 193 5.79 16.58 1.87
CA LYS A 193 4.97 16.15 3.01
C LYS A 193 4.46 14.71 2.90
N ILE A 194 4.17 14.23 1.70
CA ILE A 194 3.84 12.83 1.45
C ILE A 194 5.03 11.94 1.80
N ILE A 195 6.24 12.28 1.34
CA ILE A 195 7.45 11.49 1.61
C ILE A 195 7.77 11.49 3.11
N GLU A 196 7.70 12.65 3.77
CA GLU A 196 7.89 12.76 5.23
C GLU A 196 6.89 11.89 6.01
N GLU A 197 5.60 11.90 5.64
CA GLU A 197 4.57 11.08 6.31
C GLU A 197 4.73 9.58 6.03
N LEU A 198 5.13 9.20 4.81
CA LEU A 198 5.45 7.82 4.47
C LEU A 198 6.65 7.33 5.29
N ASP A 199 7.73 8.10 5.32
CA ASP A 199 8.92 7.73 6.06
C ASP A 199 8.61 7.69 7.56
N TYR A 200 7.95 8.68 8.15
CA TYR A 200 7.59 8.67 9.56
C TYR A 200 6.72 7.47 9.96
N ARG A 201 5.70 7.13 9.17
CA ARG A 201 4.75 6.07 9.53
C ARG A 201 5.25 4.66 9.24
N PHE A 202 6.16 4.53 8.28
CA PHE A 202 6.73 3.25 7.86
C PHE A 202 8.22 3.12 8.17
N GLU A 203 8.80 4.03 8.98
CA GLU A 203 10.20 3.99 9.41
C GLU A 203 10.54 2.65 10.07
N SER A 204 9.64 2.19 10.95
CA SER A 204 9.79 0.96 11.71
C SER A 204 9.28 -0.28 10.99
N LEU A 205 8.93 -0.18 9.69
CA LEU A 205 8.43 -1.33 8.93
C LEU A 205 9.48 -2.44 8.83
N ASP A 206 10.75 -2.07 8.74
CA ASP A 206 11.90 -2.98 8.73
C ASP A 206 12.34 -3.44 10.15
N GLN A 207 11.82 -2.80 11.21
CA GLN A 207 12.01 -3.20 12.61
C GLN A 207 10.90 -4.13 13.10
N SER A 208 9.74 -4.11 12.42
CA SER A 208 8.63 -5.00 12.71
C SER A 208 9.00 -6.43 12.33
N THR A 209 9.21 -7.26 13.36
CA THR A 209 9.69 -8.64 13.20
C THR A 209 8.78 -9.47 12.30
N ILE A 210 7.46 -9.38 12.49
CA ILE A 210 6.50 -10.15 11.70
C ILE A 210 6.54 -9.71 10.23
N GLN A 211 6.54 -8.40 10.00
CA GLN A 211 6.48 -7.81 8.66
C GLN A 211 7.73 -8.12 7.82
N SER A 212 8.91 -7.99 8.43
CA SER A 212 10.18 -8.32 7.79
C SER A 212 10.28 -9.82 7.49
N ILE A 213 9.90 -10.68 8.43
CA ILE A 213 9.92 -12.13 8.23
C ILE A 213 8.93 -12.54 7.13
N CYS A 214 7.70 -12.01 7.15
CA CYS A 214 6.72 -12.27 6.07
C CYS A 214 7.26 -11.88 4.69
N THR A 215 8.00 -10.76 4.60
CA THR A 215 8.58 -10.32 3.32
C THR A 215 9.71 -11.26 2.88
N ILE A 216 10.60 -11.65 3.80
CA ILE A 216 11.70 -12.60 3.54
C ILE A 216 11.15 -13.94 3.03
N LEU A 217 10.12 -14.48 3.69
CA LEU A 217 9.55 -15.78 3.35
C LEU A 217 8.70 -15.79 2.08
N ASP A 218 8.46 -14.64 1.48
CA ASP A 218 7.79 -14.57 0.20
C ASP A 218 8.80 -14.70 -0.94
N PRO A 219 8.74 -15.77 -1.75
CA PRO A 219 9.72 -16.04 -2.79
C PRO A 219 9.73 -14.99 -3.90
N ARG A 220 8.71 -14.13 -3.99
CA ARG A 220 8.65 -13.01 -4.94
C ARG A 220 9.52 -11.82 -4.52
N PHE A 221 9.78 -11.67 -3.22
CA PHE A 221 10.40 -10.46 -2.66
C PHE A 221 11.70 -10.75 -1.92
N LYS A 222 11.71 -11.81 -1.09
CA LYS A 222 12.84 -12.18 -0.24
C LYS A 222 13.40 -10.96 0.52
N ASP A 223 14.67 -10.66 0.34
CA ASP A 223 15.34 -9.54 1.00
C ASP A 223 15.56 -8.31 0.09
N MET A 224 14.96 -8.27 -1.10
CA MET A 224 15.18 -7.22 -2.11
C MET A 224 14.80 -5.80 -1.66
N HIS A 225 13.81 -5.68 -0.77
CA HIS A 225 13.21 -4.39 -0.40
C HIS A 225 13.67 -3.87 0.97
N PHE A 226 14.69 -4.47 1.58
CA PHE A 226 15.26 -3.97 2.83
C PHE A 226 16.10 -2.72 2.59
N LYS A 227 15.68 -1.59 3.18
CA LYS A 227 16.45 -0.34 3.12
C LYS A 227 17.77 -0.42 3.89
N ASN A 228 17.78 -1.13 5.02
CA ASN A 228 18.92 -1.23 5.92
C ASN A 228 19.40 -2.69 6.02
N PRO A 229 20.65 -3.01 5.62
CA PRO A 229 21.22 -4.35 5.75
C PRO A 229 21.22 -4.88 7.19
N LEU A 230 21.36 -4.01 8.19
CA LEU A 230 21.30 -4.40 9.60
C LEU A 230 19.90 -4.87 10.00
N SER A 231 18.85 -4.24 9.49
CA SER A 231 17.47 -4.66 9.72
C SER A 231 17.19 -6.01 9.07
N ASN A 232 17.72 -6.22 7.85
CA ASN A 232 17.65 -7.52 7.16
C ASN A 232 18.31 -8.63 8.00
N SER A 233 19.56 -8.41 8.43
CA SER A 233 20.29 -9.37 9.27
C SER A 233 19.54 -9.71 10.56
N LYS A 234 19.01 -8.70 11.27
CA LYS A 234 18.19 -8.91 12.48
C LYS A 234 16.91 -9.70 12.21
N ALA A 235 16.25 -9.51 11.07
CA ALA A 235 15.06 -10.24 10.70
C ALA A 235 15.39 -11.71 10.39
N GLN A 236 16.49 -11.96 9.66
CA GLN A 236 17.00 -13.30 9.41
C GLN A 236 17.37 -14.03 10.72
N ASP A 237 18.11 -13.37 11.62
CA ASP A 237 18.47 -13.94 12.92
C ASP A 237 17.25 -14.35 13.75
N LYS A 238 16.22 -13.51 13.77
CA LYS A 238 14.97 -13.81 14.46
C LYS A 238 14.22 -14.98 13.81
N PHE A 239 14.22 -15.07 12.49
CA PHE A 239 13.58 -16.18 11.80
C PHE A 239 14.32 -17.50 12.06
N VAL A 240 15.65 -17.51 12.02
CA VAL A 240 16.47 -18.67 12.38
C VAL A 240 16.17 -19.12 13.80
N GLN A 241 16.11 -18.19 14.77
CA GLN A 241 15.72 -18.51 16.15
C GLN A 241 14.30 -19.08 16.27
N MET A 242 13.38 -18.71 15.37
CA MET A 242 12.03 -19.30 15.35
C MET A 242 12.08 -20.72 14.81
N MET A 243 12.80 -20.96 13.70
CA MET A 243 13.00 -22.30 13.15
C MET A 243 13.65 -23.24 14.17
N ASP A 244 14.74 -22.80 14.82
CA ASP A 244 15.45 -23.61 15.82
C ASP A 244 14.52 -24.03 16.97
N LYS A 245 13.62 -23.14 17.41
CA LYS A 245 12.65 -23.44 18.47
C LYS A 245 11.60 -24.46 18.03
N ASP A 246 11.12 -24.35 16.80
CA ASP A 246 10.13 -25.28 16.25
C ASP A 246 10.75 -26.67 16.03
N THR A 247 12.00 -26.76 15.54
CA THR A 247 12.72 -28.03 15.39
C THR A 247 12.94 -28.72 16.74
N ASN A 248 13.42 -27.99 17.75
CA ASN A 248 13.62 -28.54 19.10
C ASN A 248 12.32 -29.04 19.75
N PHE A 249 11.18 -28.42 19.43
CA PHE A 249 9.87 -28.87 19.91
C PHE A 249 9.44 -30.20 19.25
N TYR A 250 9.66 -30.35 17.93
CA TYR A 250 9.38 -31.59 17.22
C TYR A 250 10.31 -32.74 17.63
N ASP A 251 11.60 -32.47 17.86
CA ASP A 251 12.56 -33.48 18.31
C ASP A 251 12.20 -34.04 19.70
N GLN A 252 11.64 -33.21 20.59
CA GLN A 252 11.10 -33.67 21.87
C GLN A 252 9.88 -34.57 21.73
N ILE A 253 9.02 -34.33 20.73
CA ILE A 253 7.82 -35.14 20.47
C ILE A 253 8.21 -36.49 19.85
N ILE A 254 9.09 -36.50 18.85
CA ILE A 254 9.48 -37.71 18.11
C ILE A 254 10.24 -38.68 19.03
N CYS A 255 11.16 -38.18 19.86
CA CYS A 255 11.94 -38.98 20.81
C CYS A 255 11.06 -39.68 21.87
N SER A 256 9.85 -39.18 22.13
CA SER A 256 8.88 -39.83 23.03
C SER A 256 8.09 -40.97 22.39
N THR A 257 8.12 -41.11 21.05
CA THR A 257 7.35 -42.11 20.30
C THR A 257 8.19 -43.24 19.68
N GLU A 258 9.52 -43.13 19.63
CA GLU A 258 10.42 -44.15 19.06
C GLU A 258 10.80 -45.29 20.02
N THR A 259 9.93 -45.68 20.94
CA THR A 259 10.03 -46.97 21.64
C THR A 259 8.87 -47.85 21.23
N ASN A 260 9.06 -48.60 20.13
CA ASN A 260 8.53 -49.96 19.88
C ASN A 260 8.59 -50.30 18.38
N VAL A 261 9.78 -50.54 17.82
CA VAL A 261 9.88 -51.35 16.60
C VAL A 261 10.00 -52.81 17.04
N ALA A 262 8.86 -53.48 17.12
CA ALA A 262 8.80 -54.92 17.30
C ALA A 262 9.39 -55.61 16.04
N VAL A 263 10.53 -56.26 16.22
CA VAL A 263 11.17 -57.10 15.20
C VAL A 263 10.24 -58.26 14.88
N ARG A 264 9.65 -58.28 13.67
CA ARG A 264 8.95 -59.44 13.12
C ARG A 264 9.95 -60.28 12.33
N GLU A 265 10.20 -61.49 12.80
CA GLU A 265 11.02 -62.48 12.10
C GLU A 265 10.36 -62.89 10.77
N SER A 266 10.92 -62.41 9.66
CA SER A 266 10.58 -62.82 8.29
C SER A 266 11.65 -63.80 7.80
N LYS A 267 11.24 -65.00 7.35
CA LYS A 267 12.11 -66.07 6.81
C LYS A 267 12.59 -65.84 5.36
N ASN A 268 12.67 -64.59 4.90
CA ASN A 268 13.26 -64.25 3.59
C ASN A 268 14.46 -63.33 3.78
N TYR A 269 15.60 -63.71 3.21
CA TYR A 269 16.83 -62.91 3.24
C TYR A 269 16.67 -61.66 2.39
N ASP A 270 16.42 -60.52 3.04
CA ASP A 270 16.35 -59.21 2.40
C ASP A 270 17.76 -58.60 2.32
N LEU A 271 18.48 -58.89 1.24
CA LEU A 271 19.84 -58.39 0.99
C LEU A 271 19.93 -56.85 1.01
N TRP A 272 18.82 -56.14 0.78
CA TRP A 272 18.76 -54.67 0.73
C TRP A 272 18.09 -54.04 1.96
N GLY A 273 17.65 -54.86 2.93
CA GLY A 273 16.99 -54.36 4.15
C GLY A 273 17.90 -53.43 4.94
N LEU A 274 19.15 -53.85 5.17
CA LEU A 274 20.16 -53.04 5.84
C LEU A 274 20.45 -51.74 5.08
N HIS A 275 20.51 -51.77 3.75
CA HIS A 275 20.75 -50.57 2.96
C HIS A 275 19.61 -49.55 3.11
N ARG A 276 18.35 -50.00 3.09
CA ARG A 276 17.19 -49.12 3.31
C ARG A 276 17.19 -48.52 4.71
N THR A 277 17.58 -49.29 5.74
CA THR A 277 17.76 -48.77 7.10
C THR A 277 18.87 -47.73 7.17
N LEU A 278 20.04 -48.01 6.59
CA LEU A 278 21.16 -47.06 6.52
C LEU A 278 20.82 -45.81 5.70
N GLU A 279 20.04 -45.95 4.63
CA GLU A 279 19.55 -44.83 3.82
C GLU A 279 18.59 -43.94 4.60
N GLN A 280 17.67 -44.54 5.38
CA GLN A 280 16.78 -43.80 6.29
C GLN A 280 17.57 -43.11 7.40
N GLU A 281 18.51 -43.79 8.06
CA GLU A 281 19.39 -43.19 9.08
C GLU A 281 20.25 -42.06 8.51
N HIS A 282 20.79 -42.24 7.30
CA HIS A 282 21.61 -41.24 6.63
C HIS A 282 20.78 -40.03 6.17
N LYS A 283 19.56 -40.25 5.67
CA LYS A 283 18.59 -39.17 5.37
C LYS A 283 18.25 -38.40 6.63
N ASN A 284 17.83 -39.08 7.71
CA ASN A 284 17.48 -38.46 8.99
C ASN A 284 18.65 -37.67 9.58
N LYS A 285 19.88 -38.21 9.56
CA LYS A 285 21.08 -37.48 10.00
C LYS A 285 21.34 -36.21 9.19
N ARG A 286 21.15 -36.23 7.87
CA ARG A 286 21.32 -35.03 7.02
C ARG A 286 20.25 -33.97 7.27
N THR A 287 19.00 -34.38 7.50
CA THR A 287 17.92 -33.46 7.88
C THR A 287 18.22 -32.77 9.21
N HIS A 288 18.83 -33.49 10.17
CA HIS A 288 19.28 -32.92 11.45
C HIS A 288 20.57 -32.08 11.36
N MET A 289 21.40 -32.27 10.33
CA MET A 289 22.70 -31.57 10.21
C MET A 289 22.63 -30.24 9.46
N THR A 290 21.59 -29.98 8.66
CA THR A 290 21.48 -28.70 7.96
C THR A 290 20.98 -27.67 8.96
N THR A 291 21.81 -26.66 9.27
CA THR A 291 21.41 -25.66 10.26
C THR A 291 20.27 -24.80 9.69
N SER A 292 19.34 -24.33 10.53
CA SER A 292 18.27 -23.42 10.07
C SER A 292 18.80 -22.17 9.36
N ARG A 293 20.02 -21.74 9.71
CA ARG A 293 20.75 -20.67 9.00
C ARG A 293 21.10 -21.05 7.56
N GLU A 294 21.61 -22.26 7.32
CA GLU A 294 21.97 -22.74 5.98
C GLU A 294 20.72 -22.93 5.10
N GLU A 295 19.62 -23.43 5.66
CA GLU A 295 18.36 -23.55 4.94
C GLU A 295 17.85 -22.18 4.47
N LEU A 296 17.79 -21.20 5.38
CA LEU A 296 17.40 -19.84 5.04
C LEU A 296 18.33 -19.25 3.99
N LYS A 297 19.65 -19.46 4.13
CA LYS A 297 20.64 -18.99 3.16
C LYS A 297 20.37 -19.59 1.78
N ASN A 298 20.16 -20.91 1.68
CA ASN A 298 19.88 -21.58 0.42
C ASN A 298 18.61 -21.04 -0.24
N TYR A 299 17.54 -20.83 0.54
CA TYR A 299 16.30 -20.23 0.07
C TYR A 299 16.51 -18.81 -0.47
N LEU A 300 17.26 -17.96 0.25
CA LEU A 300 17.57 -16.59 -0.17
C LEU A 300 18.39 -16.54 -1.47
N HIS A 301 19.25 -17.54 -1.73
CA HIS A 301 20.06 -17.61 -2.96
C HIS A 301 19.29 -18.12 -4.19
N GLN A 302 18.12 -18.76 -4.01
CA GLN A 302 17.29 -19.14 -5.15
C GLN A 302 16.80 -17.89 -5.90
N SER A 303 16.50 -18.01 -7.19
CA SER A 303 15.85 -16.94 -7.95
C SER A 303 14.51 -16.54 -7.34
N VAL A 304 14.12 -15.27 -7.50
CA VAL A 304 12.76 -14.83 -7.17
C VAL A 304 11.78 -15.28 -8.26
N ILE A 305 10.53 -15.53 -7.86
CA ILE A 305 9.45 -15.91 -8.78
C ILE A 305 8.62 -14.68 -9.22
N GLY A 306 7.83 -14.81 -10.28
CA GLY A 306 7.01 -13.71 -10.80
C GLY A 306 5.90 -13.26 -9.85
N LEU A 307 5.44 -12.00 -9.95
CA LEU A 307 4.36 -11.47 -9.09
C LEU A 307 2.99 -12.16 -9.30
N ASN A 308 2.80 -12.79 -10.47
CA ASN A 308 1.57 -13.44 -10.90
C ASN A 308 1.65 -14.98 -10.85
N GLU A 309 2.77 -15.54 -10.38
CA GLU A 309 3.00 -16.97 -10.15
C GLU A 309 2.69 -17.31 -8.68
#